data_AF-A0A836ZRF4-F1
#
_entry.id   AF-A0A836ZRF4-F1
#
_cell.length_a   1.000
_cell.length_b   1.000
_cell.length_c   1.000
_cell.angle_alpha   90.00
_cell.angle_beta   90.00
_cell.angle_gamma   90.00
#
_symmetry.space_group_name_H-M   'P 1'
#
loop_
_entity.id
_entity.type
_entity.pdbx_description
1 polymer ?
#
loop_
_entity_poly.entity_id
_entity_poly.type
_entity_poly.pdbx_seq_one_letter_code
_entity_poly.pdbx_strand_id
1 'polypeptide(L)'
;MSTPPIDSTELRAAFAAPLDPQRAAIVMSRYDQHAPRLLDALQTLYGQRADYATWLTQWLGALGNIARQRPHALHTLDSTRQAGWFGAQHMLGYSAYADRFAGTLQGVAERVPYLQELGVRYLHLLPFLRARAGDND
;
A
#
# COMPACT_ATOMS: atom_id res chain seq x y z
N MET A 1 -5.29 -34.69 -5.37
CA MET A 1 -4.10 -34.53 -4.51
C MET A 1 -4.39 -33.38 -3.58
N SER A 2 -4.53 -33.62 -2.27
CA SER A 2 -4.82 -32.57 -1.30
C SER A 2 -3.57 -31.71 -1.11
N THR A 3 -3.67 -30.41 -1.35
CA THR A 3 -2.61 -29.45 -1.03
C THR A 3 -2.32 -29.54 0.47
N PRO A 4 -1.05 -29.66 0.91
CA PRO A 4 -0.73 -29.70 2.33
C PRO A 4 -1.25 -28.41 3.01
N PRO A 5 -1.79 -28.52 4.23
CA PRO A 5 -2.26 -27.34 4.98
C PRO A 5 -1.07 -26.41 5.22
N ILE A 6 -1.24 -25.14 4.91
CA ILE A 6 -0.20 -24.13 5.11
C ILE A 6 -0.17 -23.74 6.59
N ASP A 7 1.01 -23.82 7.21
CA ASP A 7 1.20 -23.43 8.60
C ASP A 7 1.16 -21.90 8.74
N SER A 8 0.14 -21.40 9.44
CA SER A 8 -0.02 -19.98 9.72
C SER A 8 1.13 -19.40 10.54
N THR A 9 1.82 -20.24 11.34
CA THR A 9 3.01 -19.86 12.11
C THR A 9 4.19 -19.55 11.18
N GLU A 10 4.41 -20.39 10.17
CA GLU A 10 5.46 -20.19 9.17
C GLU A 10 5.19 -18.93 8.33
N LEU A 11 3.94 -18.71 7.92
CA LEU A 11 3.56 -17.50 7.18
C LEU A 11 3.77 -16.23 8.00
N ARG A 12 3.37 -16.26 9.28
CA ARG A 12 3.59 -15.16 10.22
C ARG A 12 5.08 -14.89 10.43
N ALA A 13 5.89 -15.93 10.58
CA ALA A 13 7.34 -15.82 10.73
C ALA A 13 7.99 -15.23 9.47
N ALA A 14 7.57 -15.68 8.28
CA ALA A 14 8.07 -15.16 7.00
C ALA A 14 7.82 -13.66 6.84
N PHE A 15 6.61 -13.19 7.19
CA PHE A 15 6.29 -11.76 7.17
C PHE A 15 7.08 -10.96 8.22
N ALA A 16 7.30 -11.52 9.41
CA ALA A 16 7.98 -10.85 10.51
C ALA A 16 9.51 -10.76 10.33
N ALA A 17 10.13 -11.75 9.69
CA ALA A 17 11.58 -11.87 9.55
C ALA A 17 12.32 -10.60 9.05
N PRO A 18 11.82 -9.86 8.04
CA PRO A 18 12.48 -8.65 7.56
C PRO A 18 12.14 -7.38 8.35
N LEU A 19 11.27 -7.42 9.37
CA LEU A 19 10.82 -6.22 10.07
C LEU A 19 11.91 -5.63 10.98
N ASP A 20 11.90 -4.30 11.12
CA ASP A 20 12.68 -3.60 12.14
C ASP A 20 12.07 -3.87 13.54
N PRO A 21 12.84 -4.39 14.52
CA PRO A 21 12.37 -4.65 15.87
C PRO A 21 11.65 -3.47 16.53
N GLN A 22 12.07 -2.23 16.25
CA GLN A 22 11.46 -1.03 16.85
C GLN A 22 10.01 -0.81 16.42
N ARG A 23 9.64 -1.33 15.23
CA ARG A 23 8.31 -1.14 14.62
C ARG A 23 7.53 -2.44 14.48
N ALA A 24 8.20 -3.58 14.67
CA ALA A 24 7.62 -4.90 14.50
C ALA A 24 6.34 -5.08 15.31
N ALA A 25 6.28 -4.61 16.57
CA ALA A 25 5.09 -4.77 17.42
C ALA A 25 3.82 -4.17 16.78
N ILE A 26 3.89 -2.93 16.28
CA ILE A 26 2.74 -2.24 15.67
C ILE A 26 2.35 -2.90 14.34
N VAL A 27 3.33 -3.27 13.53
CA VAL A 27 3.07 -3.91 12.22
C VAL A 27 2.49 -5.31 12.42
N MET A 28 3.03 -6.09 13.36
CA MET A 28 2.56 -7.43 13.68
C MET A 28 1.18 -7.44 14.32
N SER A 29 0.84 -6.45 15.16
CA SER A 29 -0.52 -6.31 15.68
C SER A 29 -1.56 -6.17 14.55
N ARG A 30 -1.25 -5.37 13.52
CA ARG A 30 -2.13 -5.25 12.33
C ARG A 30 -2.14 -6.52 11.48
N TYR A 31 -0.98 -7.19 11.33
CA TYR A 31 -0.90 -8.48 10.66
C TYR A 31 -1.82 -9.49 11.35
N ASP A 32 -1.70 -9.67 12.67
CA ASP A 32 -2.48 -10.64 13.43
C ASP A 32 -3.99 -10.37 13.32
N GLN A 33 -4.40 -9.10 13.26
CA GLN A 33 -5.81 -8.71 13.08
C GLN A 33 -6.33 -8.95 11.64
N HIS A 34 -5.52 -8.78 10.60
CA HIS A 34 -5.99 -8.71 9.21
C HIS A 34 -5.55 -9.88 8.32
N ALA A 35 -4.48 -10.59 8.68
CA ALA A 35 -3.94 -11.71 7.92
C ALA A 35 -4.97 -12.83 7.72
N PRO A 36 -5.82 -13.22 8.70
CA PRO A 36 -6.81 -14.27 8.47
C PRO A 36 -7.71 -14.00 7.26
N ARG A 37 -8.21 -12.76 7.12
CA ARG A 37 -9.04 -12.35 5.98
C ARG A 37 -8.26 -12.33 4.67
N LEU A 38 -7.00 -11.89 4.70
CA LEU A 38 -6.13 -11.90 3.51
C LEU A 38 -5.85 -13.34 3.04
N LEU A 39 -5.46 -14.21 3.96
CA LEU A 39 -5.08 -15.59 3.68
C LEU A 39 -6.28 -16.40 3.17
N ASP A 40 -7.47 -16.19 3.74
CA ASP A 40 -8.71 -16.81 3.24
C ASP A 40 -9.03 -16.39 1.78
N ALA A 41 -8.90 -15.10 1.47
CA ALA A 41 -9.10 -14.60 0.11
C ALA A 41 -8.08 -15.18 -0.88
N LEU A 42 -6.80 -15.24 -0.49
CA LEU A 42 -5.75 -15.82 -1.33
C LEU A 42 -5.92 -17.34 -1.50
N GLN A 43 -6.36 -18.04 -0.46
CA GLN A 43 -6.67 -19.47 -0.52
C GLN A 43 -7.82 -19.73 -1.48
N THR A 44 -8.87 -18.90 -1.41
CA THR A 44 -10.04 -18.99 -2.30
C THR A 44 -9.65 -18.82 -3.77
N LEU A 45 -8.76 -17.87 -4.07
CA LEU A 45 -8.36 -17.56 -5.44
C LEU A 45 -7.29 -18.51 -6.00
N TYR A 46 -6.32 -18.91 -5.18
CA TYR A 46 -5.08 -19.52 -5.66
C TYR A 46 -4.72 -20.83 -4.97
N GLY A 47 -5.48 -21.27 -3.96
CA GLY A 47 -5.13 -22.41 -3.10
C GLY A 47 -5.02 -23.78 -3.80
N GLN A 48 -5.56 -23.89 -5.02
CA GLN A 48 -5.46 -25.11 -5.84
C GLN A 48 -4.20 -25.13 -6.73
N ARG A 49 -3.42 -24.05 -6.78
CA ARG A 49 -2.15 -24.05 -7.52
C ARG A 49 -1.11 -24.88 -6.80
N ALA A 50 -0.33 -25.66 -7.57
CA ALA A 50 0.75 -26.47 -7.03
C ALA A 50 1.84 -25.66 -6.33
N ASP A 51 2.05 -24.40 -6.76
CA ASP A 51 3.06 -23.49 -6.21
C ASP A 51 2.54 -22.57 -5.10
N TYR A 52 1.27 -22.69 -4.70
CA TYR A 52 0.62 -21.72 -3.82
C TYR A 52 1.35 -21.52 -2.50
N ALA A 53 1.71 -22.60 -1.79
CA ALA A 53 2.38 -22.50 -0.50
C ALA A 53 3.76 -21.84 -0.61
N THR A 54 4.58 -22.26 -1.57
CA THR A 54 5.92 -21.70 -1.79
C THR A 54 5.85 -20.23 -2.20
N TRP A 55 4.93 -19.90 -3.12
CA TRP A 55 4.69 -18.52 -3.56
C TRP A 55 4.26 -17.63 -2.38
N LEU A 56 3.30 -18.09 -1.57
CA LEU A 56 2.73 -17.30 -0.49
C LEU A 56 3.78 -16.96 0.58
N THR A 57 4.60 -17.93 1.00
CA THR A 57 5.67 -17.70 1.98
C THR A 57 6.70 -16.70 1.46
N GLN A 58 7.14 -16.85 0.20
CA GLN A 58 8.08 -15.90 -0.42
C GLN A 58 7.48 -14.50 -0.56
N TRP A 59 6.21 -14.41 -0.97
CA TRP A 59 5.49 -13.16 -1.13
C TRP A 59 5.29 -12.43 0.20
N LEU A 60 4.96 -13.14 1.29
CA LEU A 60 4.84 -12.55 2.62
C LEU A 60 6.19 -12.00 3.14
N GLY A 61 7.30 -12.70 2.87
CA GLY A 61 8.63 -12.17 3.15
C GLY A 61 8.93 -10.88 2.37
N ALA A 62 8.56 -10.83 1.09
CA ALA A 62 8.69 -9.61 0.29
C ALA A 62 7.80 -8.47 0.82
N LEU A 63 6.56 -8.79 1.22
CA LEU A 63 5.63 -7.82 1.81
C LEU A 63 6.17 -7.24 3.13
N GLY A 64 6.73 -8.09 3.99
CA GLY A 64 7.39 -7.65 5.23
C GLY A 64 8.58 -6.72 4.94
N ASN A 65 9.38 -7.01 3.92
CA ASN A 65 10.49 -6.14 3.52
C ASN A 65 10.01 -4.76 3.04
N ILE A 66 8.93 -4.69 2.26
CA ILE A 66 8.32 -3.41 1.87
C ILE A 66 7.74 -2.66 3.08
N ALA A 67 7.13 -3.38 4.03
CA ALA A 67 6.65 -2.78 5.28
C ALA A 67 7.79 -2.18 6.12
N ARG A 68 8.96 -2.84 6.17
CA ARG A 68 10.18 -2.28 6.80
C ARG A 68 10.63 -0.98 6.11
N GLN A 69 10.66 -0.97 4.77
CA GLN A 69 11.19 0.15 3.99
C GLN A 69 10.32 1.41 4.04
N ARG A 70 9.09 1.32 4.58
CA ARG A 70 8.19 2.46 4.66
C ARG A 70 8.82 3.62 5.47
N PRO A 71 8.87 4.85 4.91
CA PRO A 71 9.42 6.02 5.59
C PRO A 71 8.78 6.32 6.94
N HIS A 72 9.56 6.85 7.89
CA HIS A 72 9.07 7.14 9.24
C HIS A 72 7.83 8.05 9.27
N ALA A 73 7.82 9.12 8.48
CA ALA A 73 6.67 10.03 8.39
C ALA A 73 5.37 9.32 7.97
N LEU A 74 5.47 8.29 7.11
CA LEU A 74 4.32 7.52 6.66
C LEU A 74 3.88 6.47 7.70
N HIS A 75 4.80 5.90 8.48
CA HIS A 75 4.44 5.08 9.65
C HIS A 75 3.71 5.90 10.71
N THR A 76 4.17 7.13 10.97
CA THR A 76 3.47 8.05 11.88
C THR A 76 2.07 8.33 11.37
N LEU A 77 1.91 8.57 10.06
CA LEU A 77 0.60 8.76 9.44
C LEU A 77 -0.32 7.55 9.61
N ASP A 78 0.19 6.32 9.51
CA ASP A 78 -0.61 5.09 9.71
C ASP A 78 -1.13 4.93 11.14
N SER A 79 -0.47 5.54 12.12
CA SER A 79 -0.83 5.43 13.54
C SER A 79 -1.69 6.58 14.02
N THR A 80 -1.63 7.75 13.37
CA THR A 80 -2.37 8.95 13.77
C THR A 80 -3.68 9.16 13.00
N ARG A 81 -3.77 8.59 11.79
CA ARG A 81 -4.94 8.74 10.93
C ARG A 81 -6.08 7.83 11.36
N GLN A 82 -7.24 8.43 11.65
CA GLN A 82 -8.44 7.70 12.04
C GLN A 82 -9.13 7.04 10.83
N ALA A 83 -9.87 5.95 11.07
CA ALA A 83 -10.71 5.35 10.04
C ALA A 83 -11.77 6.36 9.55
N GLY A 84 -12.03 6.38 8.24
CA GLY A 84 -12.99 7.32 7.62
C GLY A 84 -12.51 8.77 7.47
N TRP A 85 -11.23 9.08 7.80
CA TRP A 85 -10.66 10.44 7.70
C TRP A 85 -10.92 11.15 6.36
N PHE A 86 -10.96 10.40 5.26
CA PHE A 86 -11.15 10.93 3.90
C PHE A 86 -12.59 11.42 3.63
N GLY A 87 -13.54 11.12 4.52
CA GLY A 87 -14.94 11.58 4.42
C GLY A 87 -15.25 12.83 5.27
N ALA A 88 -14.26 13.42 5.92
CA ALA A 88 -14.46 14.63 6.73
C ALA A 88 -14.90 15.82 5.85
N GLN A 89 -15.75 16.72 6.38
CA GLN A 89 -16.32 17.85 5.63
C GLN A 89 -15.28 18.79 5.00
N HIS A 90 -14.08 18.89 5.58
CA HIS A 90 -13.00 19.72 5.06
C HIS A 90 -12.26 19.09 3.87
N MET A 91 -12.60 17.86 3.48
CA MET A 91 -11.95 17.17 2.36
C MET A 91 -12.49 17.72 1.04
N LEU A 92 -11.64 18.48 0.34
CA LEU A 92 -11.89 18.90 -1.04
C LEU A 92 -10.96 18.15 -2.00
N GLY A 93 -11.54 17.56 -3.04
CA GLY A 93 -10.82 16.85 -4.10
C GLY A 93 -10.52 17.72 -5.31
N TYR A 94 -9.37 17.49 -5.96
CA TYR A 94 -9.02 18.08 -7.26
C TYR A 94 -8.41 17.00 -8.16
N SER A 95 -8.74 17.01 -9.46
CA SER A 95 -8.25 16.03 -10.43
C SER A 95 -7.62 16.73 -11.63
N ALA A 96 -6.40 16.35 -11.99
CA ALA A 96 -5.67 17.01 -13.08
C ALA A 96 -4.60 16.12 -13.73
N TYR A 97 -4.31 16.40 -15.00
CA TYR A 97 -3.11 15.93 -15.69
C TYR A 97 -1.90 16.73 -15.20
N ALA A 98 -0.82 16.06 -14.77
CA ALA A 98 0.35 16.74 -14.19
C ALA A 98 1.04 17.67 -15.21
N ASP A 99 1.14 17.23 -16.47
CA ASP A 99 1.68 17.97 -17.60
C ASP A 99 0.83 19.19 -17.95
N ARG A 100 -0.50 19.06 -17.98
CA ARG A 100 -1.40 20.19 -18.28
C ARG A 100 -1.52 21.18 -17.12
N PHE A 101 -1.40 20.71 -15.89
CA PHE A 101 -1.52 21.55 -14.70
C PHE A 101 -0.24 22.35 -14.43
N ALA A 102 0.92 21.70 -14.55
CA ALA A 102 2.19 22.33 -14.21
C ALA A 102 3.42 21.74 -14.93
N GLY A 103 3.24 21.03 -16.05
CA GLY A 103 4.31 20.47 -16.87
C GLY A 103 5.00 19.23 -16.28
N THR A 104 5.40 19.28 -15.01
CA THR A 104 6.15 18.22 -14.32
C THR A 104 5.70 18.06 -12.87
N LEU A 105 6.11 16.98 -12.20
CA LEU A 105 5.85 16.80 -10.77
C LEU A 105 6.48 17.91 -9.91
N GLN A 106 7.63 18.44 -10.32
CA GLN A 106 8.26 19.59 -9.64
C GLN A 106 7.38 20.85 -9.78
N GLY A 107 6.85 21.09 -10.98
CA GLY A 107 5.88 22.18 -11.20
C GLY A 107 4.59 21.98 -10.39
N VAL A 108 4.10 20.74 -10.24
CA VAL A 108 2.95 20.46 -9.37
C VAL A 108 3.27 20.84 -7.92
N ALA A 109 4.47 20.53 -7.43
CA ALA A 109 4.92 20.91 -6.09
C ALA A 109 4.96 22.44 -5.91
N GLU A 110 5.43 23.19 -6.91
CA GLU A 110 5.42 24.66 -6.92
C GLU A 110 4.00 25.26 -6.92
N ARG A 111 3.00 24.51 -7.42
CA ARG A 111 1.58 24.90 -7.43
C ARG A 111 0.79 24.46 -6.19
N VAL A 112 1.43 23.82 -5.21
CA VAL A 112 0.78 23.46 -3.93
C VAL A 112 0.13 24.67 -3.23
N PRO A 113 0.72 25.88 -3.18
CA PRO A 113 0.07 27.05 -2.57
C PRO A 113 -1.29 27.38 -3.21
N TYR A 114 -1.41 27.31 -4.53
CA TYR A 114 -2.69 27.51 -5.23
C TYR A 114 -3.75 26.47 -4.83
N LEU A 115 -3.34 25.20 -4.73
CA LEU A 115 -4.23 24.13 -4.29
C LEU A 115 -4.67 24.33 -2.83
N GLN A 116 -3.78 24.83 -1.98
CA GLN A 116 -4.09 25.16 -0.58
C GLN A 116 -5.07 26.34 -0.48
N GLU A 117 -4.90 27.39 -1.28
CA GLU A 117 -5.84 28.53 -1.35
C GLU A 117 -7.24 28.09 -1.80
N LEU A 118 -7.32 27.17 -2.76
CA LEU A 118 -8.58 26.56 -3.20
C LEU A 118 -9.21 25.65 -2.11
N GLY A 119 -8.45 25.26 -1.08
CA GLY A 119 -8.88 24.38 0.00
C GLY A 119 -8.69 22.89 -0.29
N VAL A 120 -7.92 22.51 -1.31
CA VAL A 120 -7.73 21.10 -1.73
C VAL A 120 -6.98 20.31 -0.66
N ARG A 121 -7.50 19.11 -0.36
CA ARG A 121 -6.95 18.16 0.62
C ARG A 121 -6.75 16.76 0.06
N TYR A 122 -7.21 16.53 -1.17
CA TYR A 122 -7.00 15.31 -1.94
C TYR A 122 -6.72 15.69 -3.40
N LEU A 123 -5.54 15.35 -3.91
CA LEU A 123 -5.15 15.60 -5.30
C LEU A 123 -5.04 14.27 -6.04
N HIS A 124 -5.83 14.11 -7.09
CA HIS A 124 -5.73 13.02 -8.05
C HIS A 124 -4.96 13.51 -9.29
N LEU A 125 -3.72 13.05 -9.42
CA LEU A 125 -2.97 13.22 -10.67
C LEU A 125 -3.30 12.06 -11.60
N LEU A 126 -3.76 12.40 -12.81
CA LEU A 126 -3.97 11.45 -13.91
C LEU A 126 -2.62 10.79 -14.31
N PRO A 127 -2.66 9.67 -15.08
CA PRO A 127 -1.51 8.76 -15.21
C PRO A 127 -0.16 9.45 -15.46
N PHE A 128 0.74 9.33 -14.47
CA PHE A 128 2.09 9.92 -14.49
C PHE A 128 3.21 8.89 -14.39
N LEU A 129 2.86 7.60 -14.35
CA LEU A 129 3.83 6.51 -14.48
C LEU A 129 4.28 6.38 -15.92
N ARG A 130 5.43 5.73 -16.14
CA ARG A 130 6.00 5.52 -17.47
C ARG A 130 5.01 4.75 -18.36
N ALA A 131 4.52 5.43 -19.38
CA ALA A 131 3.64 4.85 -20.40
C ALA A 131 4.43 4.19 -21.53
N ARG A 132 3.73 3.49 -22.43
CA ARG A 132 4.30 2.96 -23.69
C ARG A 132 4.79 4.12 -24.56
N ALA A 133 5.80 3.88 -25.41
CA ALA A 133 6.15 4.83 -26.47
C ALA A 133 5.05 4.90 -27.55
N GLY A 134 4.83 6.08 -28.13
CA GLY A 134 3.76 6.33 -29.09
C GLY A 134 2.39 6.43 -28.43
N ASP A 135 1.33 5.99 -29.12
CA ASP A 135 -0.04 6.03 -28.60
C ASP A 135 -0.15 5.25 -27.28
N ASN A 136 -0.58 5.95 -26.25
CA ASN A 136 -0.64 5.47 -24.87
C ASN A 136 -1.76 6.15 -24.06
N ASP A 137 -2.69 6.82 -24.76
CA ASP A 137 -3.98 7.29 -24.24
C ASP A 137 -4.86 6.09 -23.82
#